data_AF-A0A842N9P0-F1
#
_entry.id   AF-A0A842N9P0-F1
#
_cell.length_a   1.000
_cell.length_b   1.000
_cell.length_c   1.000
_cell.angle_alpha   90.00
_cell.angle_beta   90.00
_cell.angle_gamma   90.00
#
_symmetry.space_group_name_H-M   'P 1'
#
loop_
_entity.id
_entity.type
_entity.pdbx_description
1 polymer ?
#
loop_
_entity_poly.entity_id
_entity_poly.type
_entity_poly.pdbx_seq_one_letter_code
_entity_poly.pdbx_strand_id
1 'polypeptide(L)'
;MIKGVVLNETQQVLRALEDSPFESYLTGSRFFGNFRQDSDYDFFVDENIVPWLIENGFERLPTHNYLDLLTVSVFQKGNVHIQVVKDVVLKSRVQQLIKETIPGIYFTFNKTNRSLLWNLVIRATTS
;
A
#
# COMPACT_ATOMS: atom_id res chain seq x y z
N MET A 1 -14.48 -25.00 26.74
CA MET A 1 -13.53 -25.19 25.62
C MET A 1 -13.86 -24.13 24.57
N ILE A 2 -13.12 -23.03 24.52
CA ILE A 2 -13.36 -21.96 23.55
C ILE A 2 -12.81 -22.47 22.22
N LYS A 3 -13.68 -22.64 21.21
CA LYS A 3 -13.24 -22.96 19.84
C LYS A 3 -12.34 -21.82 19.38
N GLY A 4 -11.07 -22.12 19.07
CA GLY A 4 -10.14 -21.13 18.56
C GLY A 4 -10.71 -20.47 17.30
N VAL A 5 -10.65 -19.14 17.25
CA VAL A 5 -11.03 -18.38 16.05
C VAL A 5 -9.99 -18.70 14.98
N VAL A 6 -10.41 -19.39 13.92
CA VAL A 6 -9.57 -19.59 12.73
C VAL A 6 -9.53 -18.26 11.98
N LEU A 7 -8.36 -17.63 11.96
CA LEU A 7 -8.15 -16.42 11.17
C LEU A 7 -8.21 -16.75 9.69
N ASN A 8 -8.89 -15.92 8.89
CA ASN A 8 -8.81 -16.03 7.44
C ASN A 8 -7.41 -15.65 6.94
N GLU A 9 -7.08 -16.01 5.71
CA GLU A 9 -5.75 -15.76 5.13
C GLU A 9 -5.32 -14.29 5.25
N THR A 10 -6.22 -13.34 4.95
CA THR A 10 -5.92 -11.90 5.06
C THR A 10 -5.56 -11.50 6.49
N GLN A 11 -6.29 -12.00 7.49
CA GLN A 11 -5.99 -11.74 8.90
C GLN A 11 -4.65 -12.34 9.34
N GLN A 12 -4.30 -13.52 8.82
CA GLN A 12 -2.98 -14.12 9.09
C GLN A 12 -1.86 -13.29 8.48
N VAL A 13 -2.04 -12.79 7.24
CA VAL A 13 -1.07 -11.93 6.57
C VAL A 13 -0.90 -10.60 7.29
N LEU A 14 -2.01 -9.95 7.68
CA LEU A 14 -1.98 -8.69 8.43
C LEU A 14 -1.25 -8.86 9.76
N ARG A 15 -1.54 -9.94 10.49
CA ARG A 15 -0.85 -10.25 11.74
C ARG A 15 0.63 -10.52 11.53
N ALA A 16 1.01 -11.28 10.50
CA ALA A 16 2.42 -11.52 10.18
C ALA A 16 3.16 -10.23 9.83
N LEU A 17 2.51 -9.29 9.15
CA LEU A 17 3.07 -7.98 8.83
C LEU A 17 3.22 -7.10 10.08
N GLU A 18 2.22 -7.11 10.98
CA GLU A 18 2.24 -6.41 12.27
C GLU A 18 3.33 -6.95 13.21
N ASP A 19 3.51 -8.28 13.25
CA ASP A 19 4.54 -8.96 14.05
C ASP A 19 5.94 -8.86 13.41
N SER A 20 6.06 -8.31 12.19
CA SER A 20 7.34 -8.17 11.50
C SER A 20 8.20 -7.06 12.11
N PRO A 21 9.54 -7.12 12.01
CA PRO A 21 10.42 -6.05 12.49
C PRO A 21 10.43 -4.81 11.56
N PHE A 22 9.61 -4.80 10.51
CA PHE A 22 9.60 -3.77 9.49
C PHE A 22 8.39 -2.85 9.66
N GLU A 23 8.61 -1.56 9.44
CA GLU A 23 7.51 -0.61 9.41
C GLU A 23 6.72 -0.74 8.10
N SER A 24 5.40 -0.81 8.23
CA SER A 24 4.48 -0.82 7.10
C SER A 24 3.45 0.30 7.23
N TYR A 25 3.15 0.94 6.11
CA TYR A 25 2.34 2.15 6.08
C TYR A 25 1.09 1.91 5.26
N LEU A 26 -0.07 2.03 5.89
CA LEU A 26 -1.36 1.88 5.21
C LEU A 26 -1.51 2.94 4.12
N THR A 27 -1.97 2.52 2.94
CA THR A 27 -2.29 3.41 1.83
C THR A 27 -3.59 2.98 1.14
N GLY A 28 -3.82 3.45 -0.08
CA GLY A 28 -4.95 3.00 -0.89
C GLY A 28 -6.31 3.35 -0.30
N SER A 29 -7.34 2.63 -0.74
CA SER A 29 -8.74 2.96 -0.42
C SER A 29 -9.01 3.09 1.09
N ARG A 30 -8.35 2.24 1.89
CA ARG A 30 -8.46 2.24 3.37
C ARG A 30 -7.85 3.47 4.00
N PHE A 31 -6.67 3.91 3.57
CA PHE A 31 -6.05 5.15 4.07
C PHE A 31 -6.87 6.39 3.71
N PHE A 32 -7.43 6.43 2.50
CA PHE A 32 -8.23 7.57 2.00
C PHE A 32 -9.70 7.53 2.42
N GLY A 33 -10.14 6.51 3.18
CA GLY A 33 -11.50 6.43 3.73
C GLY A 33 -12.59 6.04 2.73
N ASN A 34 -12.23 5.46 1.57
CA ASN A 34 -13.17 4.98 0.56
C ASN A 34 -13.08 3.47 0.34
N PHE A 35 -12.94 2.71 1.43
CA PHE A 35 -12.90 1.25 1.37
C PHE A 35 -14.29 0.64 1.56
N ARG A 36 -14.47 -0.55 0.99
CA ARG A 36 -15.60 -1.45 1.24
C ARG A 36 -15.11 -2.62 2.08
N GLN A 37 -16.03 -3.42 2.59
CA GLN A 37 -15.68 -4.60 3.40
C GLN A 37 -14.80 -5.60 2.62
N ASP A 38 -15.01 -5.71 1.32
CA ASP A 38 -14.26 -6.56 0.38
C ASP A 38 -12.98 -5.90 -0.17
N SER A 39 -12.72 -4.64 0.16
CA SER A 39 -11.52 -3.94 -0.30
C SER A 39 -10.25 -4.60 0.23
N ASP A 40 -9.27 -4.66 -0.66
CA ASP A 40 -7.88 -4.98 -0.38
C ASP A 40 -7.27 -4.09 0.70
N TYR A 41 -6.15 -4.58 1.25
CA TYR A 41 -5.26 -3.81 2.08
C TYR A 41 -4.01 -3.47 1.27
N ASP A 42 -3.84 -2.18 0.99
CA ASP A 42 -2.61 -1.66 0.40
C ASP A 42 -1.69 -1.12 1.50
N PHE A 43 -0.44 -1.55 1.48
CA PHE A 43 0.63 -0.93 2.26
C PHE A 43 1.77 -0.48 1.35
N PHE A 44 2.60 0.44 1.84
CA PHE A 44 3.94 0.63 1.31
C PHE A 44 4.99 0.48 2.40
N VAL A 45 6.19 0.12 1.95
CA VAL A 45 7.32 -0.32 2.79
C VAL A 45 8.63 0.05 2.13
N ASP A 46 9.69 0.10 2.93
CA ASP A 46 11.06 0.24 2.46
C ASP A 46 11.57 -1.04 1.76
N GLU A 47 12.61 -0.95 0.94
CA GLU A 47 13.15 -2.08 0.17
C GLU A 47 13.78 -3.20 1.00
N ASN A 48 14.21 -2.91 2.23
CA ASN A 48 14.85 -3.87 3.10
C ASN A 48 13.95 -5.05 3.52
N ILE A 49 12.62 -4.94 3.36
CA ILE A 49 11.65 -6.01 3.67
C ILE A 49 11.57 -7.10 2.58
N VAL A 50 12.12 -6.87 1.38
CA VAL A 50 11.92 -7.77 0.22
C VAL A 50 12.28 -9.24 0.52
N PRO A 51 13.41 -9.58 1.17
CA PRO A 51 13.71 -10.96 1.52
C PRO A 51 12.64 -11.59 2.41
N TRP A 52 12.15 -10.84 3.41
CA TRP A 52 11.09 -11.28 4.31
C TRP A 52 9.77 -11.53 3.57
N LEU A 53 9.40 -10.66 2.61
CA LEU A 53 8.21 -10.85 1.79
C LEU A 53 8.27 -12.17 1.02
N ILE A 54 9.40 -12.46 0.38
CA ILE A 54 9.61 -13.69 -0.40
C ILE A 54 9.56 -14.92 0.53
N GLU A 55 10.27 -14.89 1.65
CA GLU A 55 10.28 -15.98 2.64
C GLU A 55 8.89 -16.26 3.21
N ASN A 56 8.07 -15.22 3.38
CA ASN A 56 6.70 -15.33 3.86
C ASN A 56 5.69 -15.60 2.74
N GLY A 57 6.14 -15.96 1.54
CA GLY A 57 5.28 -16.43 0.45
C GLY A 57 4.47 -15.33 -0.22
N PHE A 58 4.93 -14.08 -0.18
CA PHE A 58 4.39 -13.05 -1.06
C PHE A 58 4.91 -13.23 -2.48
N GLU A 59 4.02 -13.07 -3.44
CA GLU A 59 4.35 -13.16 -4.86
C GLU A 59 4.59 -11.77 -5.43
N ARG A 60 5.68 -11.62 -6.19
CA ARG A 60 5.96 -10.37 -6.90
C ARG A 60 5.00 -10.22 -8.08
N LEU A 61 4.25 -9.13 -8.10
CA LEU A 61 3.39 -8.77 -9.21
C LEU A 61 4.16 -8.06 -10.34
N PRO A 62 3.71 -8.20 -11.60
CA PRO A 62 4.27 -7.43 -12.70
C PRO A 62 4.01 -5.92 -12.52
N THR A 63 5.07 -5.12 -12.52
CA THR A 63 5.02 -3.68 -12.16
C THR A 63 4.43 -2.76 -13.24
N HIS A 64 4.14 -3.26 -14.44
CA HIS A 64 3.72 -2.45 -15.60
C HIS A 64 2.40 -1.68 -15.37
N ASN A 65 1.67 -2.01 -14.31
CA ASN A 65 0.39 -1.41 -13.97
C ASN A 65 0.45 -0.31 -12.89
N TYR A 66 1.62 -0.08 -12.27
CA TYR A 66 1.80 0.94 -11.25
C TYR A 66 2.56 2.12 -11.83
N LEU A 67 1.86 3.26 -11.90
CA LEU A 67 2.33 4.47 -12.57
C LEU A 67 3.04 5.43 -11.62
N ASP A 68 3.11 5.16 -10.31
CA ASP A 68 3.74 6.09 -9.37
C ASP A 68 5.27 5.98 -9.38
N LEU A 69 5.96 7.11 -9.41
CA LEU A 69 7.41 7.20 -9.57
C LEU A 69 8.24 6.63 -8.40
N LEU A 70 7.62 6.39 -7.24
CA LEU A 70 8.30 5.95 -6.03
C LEU A 70 8.27 4.43 -5.86
N THR A 71 7.27 3.75 -6.43
CA THR A 71 7.13 2.30 -6.35
C THR A 71 8.16 1.58 -7.23
N VAL A 72 8.93 0.70 -6.59
CA VAL A 72 9.96 -0.15 -7.23
C VAL A 72 9.36 -1.49 -7.62
N SER A 73 8.60 -2.10 -6.72
CA SER A 73 7.96 -3.39 -6.94
C SER A 73 6.70 -3.51 -6.09
N VAL A 74 5.79 -4.39 -6.51
CA VAL A 74 4.58 -4.70 -5.75
C VAL A 74 4.55 -6.19 -5.48
N PHE A 75 4.22 -6.55 -4.25
CA PHE A 75 4.05 -7.91 -3.79
C PHE A 75 2.61 -8.15 -3.34
N GLN A 76 2.11 -9.37 -3.45
CA GLN A 76 0.77 -9.73 -3.04
C GLN A 76 0.75 -11.05 -2.28
N LYS A 77 -0.11 -11.13 -1.25
CA LYS A 77 -0.51 -12.39 -0.61
C LYS A 77 -1.95 -12.27 -0.12
N GLY A 78 -2.83 -13.15 -0.60
CA GLY A 78 -4.27 -13.01 -0.38
C GLY A 78 -4.81 -11.66 -0.87
N ASN A 79 -5.53 -10.95 0.00
CA ASN A 79 -6.10 -9.62 -0.27
C ASN A 79 -5.21 -8.46 0.25
N VAL A 80 -3.90 -8.71 0.40
CA VAL A 80 -2.91 -7.72 0.87
C VAL A 80 -1.90 -7.45 -0.24
N HIS A 81 -1.74 -6.17 -0.57
CA HIS A 81 -0.79 -5.65 -1.55
C HIS A 81 0.28 -4.79 -0.84
N ILE A 82 1.54 -5.06 -1.12
CA ILE A 82 2.70 -4.38 -0.52
C ILE A 82 3.49 -3.67 -1.63
N GLN A 83 3.52 -2.35 -1.60
CA GLN A 83 4.30 -1.50 -2.50
C GLN A 83 5.67 -1.23 -1.90
N VAL A 84 6.71 -1.83 -2.46
CA VAL A 84 8.09 -1.52 -2.09
C VAL A 84 8.48 -0.22 -2.77
N VAL A 85 8.93 0.77 -1.99
CA VAL A 85 9.16 2.14 -2.47
C VAL A 85 10.57 2.61 -2.17
N LYS A 86 11.09 3.51 -3.00
CA LYS A 86 12.45 4.07 -2.84
C LYS A 86 12.59 5.01 -1.66
N ASP A 87 11.51 5.67 -1.28
CA ASP A 87 11.49 6.68 -0.24
C ASP A 87 10.13 6.66 0.47
N VAL A 88 10.10 5.98 1.62
CA VAL A 88 8.92 5.84 2.48
C VAL A 88 8.49 7.18 3.05
N VAL A 89 9.45 8.04 3.42
CA VAL A 89 9.18 9.35 4.02
C VAL A 89 8.50 10.26 3.00
N LEU A 90 9.04 10.33 1.78
CA LEU A 90 8.44 11.10 0.70
C LEU A 90 7.06 10.56 0.32
N LYS A 91 6.90 9.24 0.19
CA LYS A 91 5.58 8.66 -0.15
C LYS A 91 4.54 8.92 0.94
N SER A 92 4.94 8.82 2.21
CA SER A 92 4.09 9.15 3.36
C SER A 92 3.67 10.63 3.35
N ARG A 93 4.62 11.54 3.10
CA ARG A 93 4.32 12.97 2.97
C ARG A 93 3.38 13.27 1.81
N VAL A 94 3.62 12.69 0.63
CA VAL A 94 2.79 12.88 -0.56
C VAL A 94 1.37 12.39 -0.33
N GLN A 95 1.17 11.19 0.24
CA GLN A 95 -0.17 10.68 0.48
C GLN A 95 -0.95 11.54 1.47
N GLN A 96 -0.28 12.09 2.48
CA GLN A 96 -0.89 12.99 3.46
C GLN A 96 -1.33 14.29 2.80
N LEU A 97 -0.44 14.92 2.01
CA LEU A 97 -0.75 16.13 1.25
C LEU A 97 -1.95 15.92 0.32
N ILE A 98 -2.01 14.79 -0.38
CA ILE A 98 -3.13 14.46 -1.26
C ILE A 98 -4.43 14.34 -0.45
N LYS A 99 -4.41 13.62 0.67
CA LYS A 99 -5.58 13.40 1.52
C LYS A 99 -6.14 14.70 2.10
N GLU A 100 -5.27 15.61 2.52
CA GLU A 100 -5.64 16.91 3.09
C GLU A 100 -6.12 17.91 2.03
N THR A 101 -5.46 17.93 0.87
CA THR A 101 -5.75 18.93 -0.18
C THR A 101 -6.97 18.55 -1.02
N ILE A 102 -7.21 17.24 -1.21
CA ILE A 102 -8.27 16.73 -2.09
C ILE A 102 -9.09 15.68 -1.32
N PRO A 103 -9.93 16.11 -0.36
CA PRO A 103 -10.85 15.21 0.32
C PRO A 103 -11.73 14.47 -0.70
N GLY A 104 -11.84 13.16 -0.54
CA GLY A 104 -12.66 12.35 -1.45
C GLY A 104 -12.07 12.12 -2.84
N ILE A 105 -10.74 12.29 -3.03
CA ILE A 105 -10.02 12.00 -4.28
C ILE A 105 -10.46 10.70 -4.99
N TYR A 106 -10.78 9.64 -4.23
CA TYR A 106 -11.23 8.35 -4.80
C TYR A 106 -12.63 8.38 -5.40
N PHE A 107 -13.48 9.34 -5.04
CA PHE A 107 -14.79 9.59 -5.66
C PHE A 107 -14.67 10.51 -6.87
N THR A 108 -13.75 11.48 -6.81
CA THR A 108 -13.62 12.53 -7.82
C THR A 108 -12.87 12.08 -9.06
N PHE A 109 -11.86 11.22 -8.90
CA PHE A 109 -10.94 10.86 -9.97
C PHE A 109 -10.94 9.35 -10.25
N ASN A 110 -10.92 8.98 -11.53
CA ASN A 110 -10.68 7.60 -11.96
C ASN A 110 -9.22 7.17 -11.67
N LYS A 111 -8.92 5.88 -11.83
CA LYS A 111 -7.60 5.31 -11.52
C LYS A 111 -6.46 6.05 -12.25
N THR A 112 -6.61 6.34 -13.53
CA THR A 112 -5.60 7.04 -14.34
C THR A 112 -5.32 8.44 -13.81
N ASN A 113 -6.37 9.23 -13.54
CA ASN A 113 -6.22 10.59 -13.05
C ASN A 113 -5.63 10.63 -11.64
N ARG A 114 -5.98 9.67 -10.77
CA ARG A 114 -5.33 9.53 -9.47
C ARG A 114 -3.84 9.29 -9.63
N SER A 115 -3.42 8.36 -10.50
CA SER A 115 -2.00 8.11 -10.76
C SER A 115 -1.25 9.33 -11.29
N LEU A 116 -1.86 10.10 -12.20
CA LEU A 116 -1.26 11.35 -12.70
C LEU A 116 -1.08 12.38 -11.58
N LEU A 117 -2.08 12.53 -10.72
CA LEU A 117 -2.04 13.43 -9.57
C LEU A 117 -0.93 13.01 -8.58
N TRP A 118 -0.80 11.72 -8.28
CA TRP A 118 0.30 11.21 -7.46
C TRP A 118 1.66 11.65 -8.01
N ASN A 119 1.90 11.44 -9.30
CA ASN A 119 3.16 11.83 -9.94
C ASN A 119 3.39 13.34 -9.95
N LEU A 120 2.32 14.12 -10.12
CA LEU A 120 2.39 15.58 -10.06
C LEU A 120 2.84 16.04 -8.66
N VAL A 121 2.22 15.52 -7.61
CA VAL A 121 2.53 15.89 -6.22
C VAL A 121 3.93 15.42 -5.83
N ILE A 122 4.35 14.23 -6.26
CA ILE A 122 5.74 13.74 -6.08
C ILE A 122 6.72 14.76 -6.67
N ARG A 123 6.56 15.14 -7.94
CA ARG A 123 7.47 16.08 -8.63
C ARG A 123 7.50 17.46 -7.95
N ALA A 124 6.34 17.95 -7.53
CA ALA A 124 6.23 19.24 -6.84
C ALA A 124 6.86 19.24 -5.44
N THR A 125 6.97 18.07 -4.79
CA THR A 125 7.56 17.94 -3.45
C THR A 125 9.08 17.75 -3.50
N THR A 126 9.63 17.34 -4.64
CA THR A 126 11.07 17.10 -4.85
C THR A 126 11.78 18.23 -5.60
N SER A 127 11.06 19.27 -6.01
CA SER A 127 11.59 20.47 -6.69
C SER A 127 11.93 21.54 -5.67
#